data_AF-A0A936VWL1-F1
#
_entry.id   AF-A0A936VWL1-F1
#
_cell.length_a   1.000
_cell.length_b   1.000
_cell.length_c   1.000
_cell.angle_alpha   90.00
_cell.angle_beta   90.00
_cell.angle_gamma   90.00
#
_symmetry.space_group_name_H-M   'P 1'
#
loop_
_entity.id
_entity.type
_entity.pdbx_description
1 polymer ?
#
loop_
_entity_poly.entity_id
_entity_poly.type
_entity_poly.pdbx_seq_one_letter_code
_entity_poly.pdbx_strand_id
1 'polypeptide(L)'
;MWKNDHRSTERIIEKIYGEWIKTPIVDIKILNQEITVLGEVRDPQVIPVDKSHNSLLEMIARCKGFDFYANTAYIKVFRQVGKMYMSPILILRKGHQYQQEI
;
A
#
# COMPACT_ATOMS: atom_id res chain seq x y z
N MET A 1 5.04 -1.96 9.71
CA MET A 1 6.00 -0.84 9.70
C MET A 1 5.44 0.50 9.23
N TRP A 2 4.39 0.57 8.39
CA TRP A 2 3.81 1.87 7.96
C TRP A 2 2.84 2.52 8.98
N LYS A 3 2.17 1.72 9.84
CA LYS A 3 1.22 2.23 10.84
C LYS A 3 1.86 2.89 12.08
N ASN A 4 3.17 2.73 12.30
CA ASN A 4 3.86 3.25 13.50
C ASN A 4 4.68 4.52 13.25
N ASP A 5 5.03 4.81 11.99
CA ASP A 5 5.91 5.93 11.68
C ASP A 5 5.17 7.29 11.76
N HIS A 6 3.93 7.34 11.26
CA HIS A 6 3.16 8.59 11.17
C HIS A 6 2.82 9.15 12.55
N ARG A 7 2.51 8.26 13.51
CA ARG A 7 2.26 8.64 14.92
C ARG A 7 3.48 9.26 15.59
N SER A 8 4.68 8.85 15.16
CA SER A 8 5.93 9.39 15.70
C SER A 8 6.16 10.80 15.16
N THR A 9 5.87 11.03 13.88
CA THR A 9 5.90 12.35 13.25
C THR A 9 4.84 13.29 13.81
N GLU A 10 3.60 12.80 14.02
CA GLU A 10 2.50 13.55 14.65
C GLU A 10 2.94 14.12 15.99
N ARG A 11 3.52 13.29 16.86
CA ARG A 11 4.04 13.72 18.18
C ARG A 11 5.17 14.75 18.09
N ILE A 12 6.01 14.68 17.07
CA ILE A 12 7.08 15.68 16.86
C ILE A 12 6.45 17.02 16.49
N ILE A 13 5.47 17.01 15.58
CA ILE A 13 4.79 18.22 15.11
C ILE A 13 3.94 18.83 16.25
N GLU A 14 3.19 18.01 16.99
CA GLU A 14 2.43 18.45 18.17
C GLU A 14 3.33 19.14 19.20
N LYS A 15 4.55 18.63 19.41
CA LYS A 15 5.51 19.23 20.33
C LYS A 15 6.04 20.57 19.82
N ILE A 16 6.32 20.71 18.53
CA ILE A 16 6.79 21.98 17.92
C ILE A 16 5.68 23.04 17.98
N TYR A 17 4.45 22.67 17.63
CA TYR A 17 3.33 23.61 17.61
C TYR A 17 2.71 23.87 18.99
N GLY A 18 3.03 23.05 20.00
CA GLY A 18 2.61 23.26 21.39
C GLY A 18 3.15 24.54 22.03
N GLU A 19 4.19 25.15 21.47
CA GLU A 19 4.69 26.47 21.89
C GLU A 19 3.74 27.61 21.48
N TRP A 20 2.93 27.40 20.44
CA TRP A 20 2.08 28.43 19.83
C TRP A 20 0.58 28.12 20.00
N ILE A 21 0.23 26.85 20.13
CA ILE A 21 -1.16 26.35 20.17
C ILE A 21 -1.33 25.48 21.42
N LYS A 22 -2.32 25.81 22.25
CA LYS A 22 -2.54 25.20 23.56
C LYS A 22 -2.88 23.69 23.50
N THR A 23 -3.56 23.25 22.45
CA THR A 23 -3.95 21.85 22.21
C THR A 23 -4.01 21.57 20.70
N PRO A 24 -2.87 21.36 20.02
CA PRO A 24 -2.84 21.08 18.59
C PRO A 24 -3.34 19.65 18.33
N ILE A 25 -4.25 19.48 17.36
CA ILE A 25 -4.67 18.18 16.83
C ILE A 25 -4.08 18.07 15.42
N VAL A 26 -3.23 17.08 15.19
CA VAL A 26 -2.49 16.92 13.93
C VAL A 26 -2.89 15.60 13.27
N ASP A 27 -3.29 15.65 11.99
CA ASP A 27 -3.60 14.49 11.15
C ASP A 27 -2.68 14.52 9.93
N ILE A 28 -1.77 13.54 9.80
CA ILE A 28 -0.79 13.49 8.71
C ILE A 28 -1.26 12.48 7.65
N LYS A 29 -1.44 12.97 6.42
CA LYS A 29 -1.81 12.15 5.25
C LYS A 29 -0.75 12.21 4.17
N ILE A 30 -0.39 11.04 3.64
CA ILE A 30 0.47 10.92 2.46
C ILE A 30 -0.42 10.96 1.23
N LEU A 31 -0.25 11.98 0.39
CA LEU A 31 -1.15 12.25 -0.75
C LEU A 31 -0.66 11.68 -2.09
N ASN A 32 0.63 11.34 -2.21
CA ASN A 32 1.25 10.97 -3.48
C ASN A 32 1.70 9.50 -3.47
N GLN A 33 0.80 8.58 -3.11
CA GLN A 33 1.08 7.15 -3.23
C GLN A 33 0.61 6.67 -4.60
N GLU A 34 1.41 5.82 -5.24
CA GLU A 34 1.10 5.23 -6.54
C GLU A 34 1.28 3.72 -6.49
N ILE A 35 0.40 2.99 -7.16
CA ILE A 35 0.51 1.55 -7.36
C ILE A 35 0.64 1.28 -8.85
N THR A 36 1.73 0.65 -9.25
CA THR A 36 1.96 0.25 -10.63
C THR A 36 1.49 -1.18 -10.84
N VAL A 37 0.60 -1.38 -11.81
CA VAL A 37 0.12 -2.71 -12.22
C VAL A 37 0.67 -3.03 -13.60
N LEU A 38 1.36 -4.16 -13.72
CA LEU A 38 2.04 -4.61 -14.95
C LEU A 38 1.68 -6.07 -15.25
N GLY A 39 1.85 -6.47 -16.51
CA GLY A 39 1.66 -7.84 -16.98
C GLY A 39 0.33 -8.05 -17.71
N GLU A 40 -0.20 -9.28 -17.62
CA GLU A 40 -1.40 -9.77 -18.32
C GLU A 40 -2.71 -9.24 -17.72
N VAL A 41 -2.84 -7.92 -17.67
CA VAL A 41 -4.08 -7.21 -17.37
C VAL A 41 -4.51 -6.44 -18.60
N ARG A 42 -5.81 -6.18 -18.75
CA ARG A 42 -6.31 -5.52 -19.96
C ARG A 42 -5.82 -4.08 -20.12
N ASP A 43 -5.49 -3.42 -19.02
CA ASP A 43 -5.05 -2.03 -19.01
C ASP A 43 -3.94 -1.81 -17.96
N PRO A 44 -2.67 -2.14 -18.29
CA PRO A 44 -1.53 -1.92 -17.41
C PRO A 44 -1.29 -0.43 -17.20
N GLN A 45 -1.29 0.03 -15.95
CA GLN A 45 -1.22 1.45 -15.64
C GLN A 45 -0.63 1.73 -14.24
N VAL A 46 -0.24 2.99 -14.04
CA VAL A 46 0.09 3.56 -12.72
C VAL A 46 -1.17 4.18 -12.15
N ILE A 47 -1.58 3.71 -10.97
CA ILE A 47 -2.82 4.12 -10.31
C ILE A 47 -2.45 5.01 -9.12
N PRO A 48 -2.83 6.30 -9.12
CA PRO A 48 -2.72 7.13 -7.93
C PRO A 48 -3.69 6.61 -6.86
N VAL A 49 -3.19 6.48 -5.63
CA VAL A 49 -3.95 6.02 -4.48
C VAL A 49 -3.85 7.04 -3.35
N ASP A 50 -5.03 7.50 -2.96
CA ASP A 50 -5.30 8.44 -1.88
C ASP A 50 -5.78 7.74 -0.60
N LYS A 51 -6.29 6.51 -0.74
CA LYS A 51 -6.76 5.69 0.37
C LYS A 51 -5.61 4.94 1.05
N SER A 52 -5.67 4.88 2.38
CA SER A 52 -4.74 4.11 3.22
C SER A 52 -4.86 2.58 3.06
N HIS A 53 -6.00 2.10 2.54
CA HIS A 53 -6.28 0.69 2.33
C HIS A 53 -6.76 0.44 0.90
N ASN A 54 -5.89 -0.17 0.09
CA ASN A 54 -6.20 -0.59 -1.29
C ASN A 54 -6.16 -2.11 -1.37
N SER A 55 -7.19 -2.71 -1.97
CA SER A 55 -7.27 -4.16 -2.16
C SER A 55 -6.73 -4.54 -3.55
N LEU A 56 -6.13 -5.74 -3.65
CA LEU A 56 -5.67 -6.26 -4.94
C LEU A 56 -6.81 -6.33 -5.96
N LEU A 57 -8.02 -6.69 -5.50
CA LEU A 57 -9.22 -6.78 -6.33
C LEU A 57 -9.61 -5.41 -6.91
N GLU A 58 -9.55 -4.34 -6.10
CA GLU A 58 -9.82 -2.98 -6.57
C GLU A 58 -8.80 -2.54 -7.64
N MET A 59 -7.52 -2.87 -7.45
CA MET A 59 -6.48 -2.55 -8.43
C MET A 59 -6.69 -3.27 -9.75
N ILE A 60 -7.05 -4.57 -9.72
CA ILE A 60 -7.38 -5.35 -10.91
C ILE A 60 -8.63 -4.80 -11.60
N ALA A 61 -9.65 -4.41 -10.84
CA ALA A 61 -10.87 -3.81 -11.37
C ALA A 61 -10.58 -2.50 -12.11
N ARG A 62 -9.71 -1.65 -11.56
CA ARG A 62 -9.23 -0.43 -12.24
C ARG A 62 -8.48 -0.73 -13.53
N CYS A 63 -7.78 -1.86 -13.61
CA CYS A 63 -7.12 -2.35 -14.82
C CYS A 63 -8.07 -3.10 -15.79
N LYS A 64 -9.40 -2.99 -15.62
CA LYS A 64 -10.45 -3.65 -16.42
C LYS A 64 -10.41 -5.19 -16.39
N GLY A 65 -9.77 -5.76 -15.36
CA GLY A 65 -9.62 -7.19 -15.18
C GLY A 65 -8.38 -7.78 -15.86
N PHE A 66 -8.27 -9.10 -15.75
CA PHE A 66 -7.22 -9.86 -16.39
C PHE A 66 -7.46 -10.01 -17.89
N ASP A 67 -6.38 -10.16 -18.64
CA ASP A 67 -6.48 -10.58 -20.04
C ASP A 67 -6.85 -12.07 -20.14
N PHE A 68 -7.31 -12.52 -21.31
CA PHE A 68 -7.84 -13.87 -21.53
C PHE A 68 -6.80 -14.97 -21.27
N TYR A 69 -5.52 -14.69 -21.57
CA TYR A 69 -4.41 -15.63 -21.38
C TYR A 69 -3.68 -15.44 -20.04
N ALA A 70 -4.20 -14.60 -19.15
CA ALA A 70 -3.54 -14.28 -17.90
C ALA A 70 -3.50 -15.49 -16.95
N ASN A 71 -2.31 -15.74 -16.38
CA ASN A 71 -2.14 -16.76 -15.35
C ASN A 71 -2.55 -16.24 -13.97
N THR A 72 -3.84 -16.33 -13.67
CA THR A 72 -4.40 -15.88 -12.38
C THR A 72 -3.92 -16.69 -11.17
N ALA A 73 -3.31 -17.86 -11.38
CA ALA A 73 -2.78 -18.67 -10.28
C ALA A 73 -1.49 -18.08 -9.67
N TYR A 74 -0.78 -17.21 -10.40
CA TYR A 74 0.52 -16.69 -9.99
C TYR A 74 0.57 -15.16 -10.11
N ILE A 75 0.12 -14.47 -9.06
CA ILE A 75 0.18 -13.02 -8.97
C ILE A 75 1.28 -12.63 -7.98
N LYS A 76 2.18 -11.73 -8.39
CA LYS A 76 3.24 -11.21 -7.53
C LYS A 76 2.87 -9.82 -7.06
N VAL A 77 2.86 -9.61 -5.75
CA VAL A 77 2.67 -8.27 -5.18
C VAL A 77 4.02 -7.85 -4.61
N PHE A 78 4.51 -6.68 -5.00
CA PHE A 78 5.73 -6.11 -4.45
C PHE A 78 5.33 -5.01 -3.47
N ARG A 79 5.79 -5.11 -2.22
CA ARG A 79 5.59 -4.09 -1.20
C ARG A 79 6.95 -3.67 -0.66
N GLN A 80 7.22 -2.37 -0.71
CA GLN A 80 8.39 -1.83 -0.04
C GLN A 80 8.16 -1.80 1.48
N VAL A 81 9.08 -2.41 2.23
CA VAL A 81 9.12 -2.33 3.69
C VAL A 81 10.51 -1.81 4.06
N GLY A 82 10.58 -0.52 4.39
CA GLY A 82 11.85 0.18 4.64
C GLY A 82 12.67 0.35 3.36
N LYS A 83 13.95 -0.08 3.38
CA LYS A 83 14.85 -0.03 2.22
C LYS A 83 14.78 -1.27 1.31
N MET A 84 13.96 -2.26 1.67
CA MET A 84 13.88 -3.55 0.98
C MET A 84 12.55 -3.71 0.26
N TYR A 85 12.60 -4.17 -1.00
CA TYR A 85 11.41 -4.62 -1.72
C TYR A 85 11.07 -6.04 -1.26
N MET A 86 9.99 -6.20 -0.51
CA MET A 86 9.44 -7.53 -0.21
C MET A 86 8.50 -7.93 -1.34
N SER A 87 8.72 -9.10 -1.92
CA SER A 87 7.82 -9.68 -2.94
C SER A 87 7.05 -10.87 -2.36
N PRO A 88 5.91 -10.67 -1.68
CA PRO A 88 5.02 -11.79 -1.45
C PRO A 88 4.49 -12.34 -2.78
N ILE A 89 4.82 -13.59 -3.07
CA ILE A 89 4.13 -14.36 -4.10
C ILE A 89 2.75 -14.69 -3.53
N LEU A 90 1.69 -14.14 -4.12
CA LEU A 90 0.32 -14.47 -3.74
C LEU A 90 -0.21 -15.50 -4.73
N ILE A 91 -0.31 -16.75 -4.28
CA ILE A 91 -0.95 -17.82 -5.03
C ILE A 91 -2.45 -17.80 -4.69
N LEU A 92 -3.31 -17.38 -5.62
CA LEU A 92 -4.75 -17.28 -5.35
C LEU A 92 -5.42 -18.63 -4.99
N ARG A 93 -4.77 -19.77 -5.29
CA ARG A 93 -5.26 -21.12 -4.96
C ARG A 93 -4.97 -21.60 -3.54
N LYS A 94 -4.00 -21.01 -2.84
CA LYS A 94 -3.70 -21.34 -1.44
C LYS A 94 -3.72 -20.05 -0.64
N GLY A 95 -4.67 -19.92 0.28
CA GLY A 95 -4.65 -18.88 1.29
C GLY A 95 -3.40 -19.03 2.14
N HIS A 96 -2.29 -18.42 1.72
CA HIS A 96 -1.07 -18.36 2.50
C HIS A 96 -1.28 -17.33 3.62
N GLN A 97 -1.45 -17.83 4.84
CA GLN A 97 -1.38 -17.03 6.05
C GLN A 97 0.05 -16.50 6.20
N TYR A 98 0.20 -15.19 6.38
CA TYR A 98 1.48 -14.60 6.74
C TYR A 98 1.84 -15.04 8.16
N GLN A 99 2.91 -15.81 8.33
CA GLN A 99 3.66 -15.82 9.59
C GLN A 99 4.66 -14.68 9.53
N GLN A 100 4.45 -13.66 10.35
CA GLN A 100 5.49 -12.71 10.72
C GLN A 100 6.32 -13.41 11.80
N GLU A 101 7.51 -13.91 11.45
CA GLU A 101 8.53 -14.16 12.47
C GLU A 101 9.07 -12.79 12.95
N ILE A 102 9.11 -12.67 14.27
CA ILE A 102 9.53 -11.50 15.06
C ILE A 102 11.05 -11.36 15.00
#